data_AF-A0A7K3L4V3-F1
#
_entry.id   AF-A0A7K3L4V3-F1
#
_cell.length_a   1.000
_cell.length_b   1.000
_cell.length_c   1.000
_cell.angle_alpha   90.00
_cell.angle_beta   90.00
_cell.angle_gamma   90.00
#
_symmetry.space_group_name_H-M   'P 1'
#
loop_
_entity.id
_entity.type
_entity.pdbx_description
1 polymer ?
#
loop_
_entity_poly.entity_id
_entity_poly.type
_entity_poly.pdbx_seq_one_letter_code
_entity_poly.pdbx_strand_id
1 'polypeptide(L)' 'MKYTVDEAAVDGYKTTYNGNNIVNTHQVAKTSVSGQKTWSDHDNQDGIRPDEI' A
#
# COMPACT_ATOMS: atom_id res chain seq x y z
N MET A 1 -41.55 -1.17 17.38
CA MET A 1 -40.27 -0.47 17.64
C MET A 1 -39.30 -0.82 16.52
N LYS A 2 -38.59 0.16 15.98
CA LYS A 2 -37.57 -0.04 14.94
C LYS A 2 -36.22 0.31 15.55
N TYR A 3 -35.26 -0.61 15.50
CA TYR A 3 -33.91 -0.40 16.01
C TYR A 3 -32.97 -0.08 14.85
N THR A 4 -32.09 0.89 15.07
CA THR A 4 -31.04 1.29 14.13
C THR A 4 -29.72 1.33 14.87
N VAL A 5 -28.64 1.04 14.16
CA VAL A 5 -27.27 1.18 14.64
C VAL A 5 -26.61 2.33 13.88
N ASP A 6 -25.81 3.13 14.59
CA ASP A 6 -25.07 4.26 14.04
C ASP A 6 -23.65 4.25 14.65
N GLU A 7 -22.69 4.76 13.90
CA GLU A 7 -21.27 4.80 14.25
C GLU A 7 -20.76 6.23 14.13
N ALA A 8 -19.99 6.67 15.14
CA ALA A 8 -19.34 7.98 15.09
C ALA A 8 -18.32 8.02 13.94
N ALA A 9 -18.30 9.14 13.21
CA ALA A 9 -17.36 9.34 12.12
C ALA A 9 -15.91 9.26 12.62
N VAL A 10 -15.10 8.45 11.94
CA VAL A 10 -13.65 8.31 12.19
C VAL A 10 -12.90 8.90 11.00
N ASP A 11 -11.99 9.84 11.28
CA ASP A 11 -11.20 10.49 10.25
C ASP A 11 -10.37 9.47 9.46
N GLY A 12 -10.29 9.65 8.14
CA GLY A 12 -9.65 8.70 7.21
C GLY A 12 -10.46 7.44 6.88
N TYR A 13 -11.58 7.18 7.55
CA TYR A 13 -12.43 6.02 7.28
C TYR A 13 -13.72 6.40 6.56
N LYS A 14 -14.11 5.55 5.61
CA LYS A 14 -15.42 5.59 4.97
C LYS A 14 -16.29 4.47 5.53
N THR A 15 -17.36 4.83 6.21
CA THR A 15 -18.36 3.91 6.76
C THR A 15 -19.46 3.62 5.75
N THR A 16 -19.90 2.37 5.66
CA THR A 16 -21.06 1.94 4.87
C THR A 16 -22.00 1.06 5.70
N TYR A 17 -23.30 1.26 5.54
CA TYR A 17 -24.33 0.59 6.34
C TYR A 17 -25.13 -0.40 5.47
N ASN A 18 -25.12 -1.68 5.84
CA ASN A 18 -25.96 -2.73 5.25
C ASN A 18 -26.78 -3.40 6.37
N GLY A 19 -27.90 -2.78 6.73
CA GLY A 19 -28.72 -3.21 7.87
C GLY A 19 -27.96 -2.99 9.19
N ASN A 20 -27.66 -4.09 9.89
CA ASN A 20 -26.85 -4.07 11.11
C ASN A 20 -25.35 -4.31 10.84
N ASN A 21 -24.96 -4.53 9.59
CA ASN A 21 -23.56 -4.70 9.22
C ASN A 21 -22.96 -3.33 8.86
N ILE A 22 -21.97 -2.90 9.65
CA ILE A 22 -21.26 -1.64 9.48
C ILE A 22 -19.86 -1.97 8.97
N VAL A 23 -19.48 -1.44 7.80
CA VAL A 23 -18.18 -1.69 7.18
C VAL A 23 -17.39 -0.39 7.08
N ASN A 24 -16.20 -0.39 7.67
CA ASN A 24 -15.25 0.72 7.69
C ASN A 24 -14.08 0.47 6.75
N THR A 25 -13.91 1.34 5.76
CA THR A 25 -12.83 1.25 4.78
C THR A 25 -11.84 2.40 4.95
N HIS A 26 -10.57 2.09 5.19
CA HIS A 26 -9.48 3.08 5.24
C HIS A 26 -8.67 3.02 3.96
N GLN A 27 -8.62 4.13 3.24
CA GLN A 27 -7.73 4.28 2.09
C GLN A 27 -6.43 4.92 2.54
N VAL A 28 -5.36 4.13 2.59
CA VAL A 28 -4.02 4.62 2.90
C VAL A 28 -3.33 5.15 1.65
N ALA A 29 -2.57 6.24 1.81
CA ALA A 29 -1.67 6.71 0.77
C ALA A 29 -0.63 5.61 0.46
N LYS A 30 -0.41 5.35 -0.83
CA LYS A 30 0.62 4.42 -1.29
C LYS A 30 1.90 5.20 -1.61
N THR A 31 3.05 4.63 -1.25
CA THR A 31 4.36 5.13 -1.68
C THR A 31 4.94 4.18 -2.72
N SER A 32 5.60 4.75 -3.73
CA SER A 32 6.36 4.00 -4.74
C SER A 32 7.85 4.12 -4.44
N VAL A 33 8.57 3.00 -4.49
CA VAL A 33 10.03 2.95 -4.34
C VAL A 33 10.62 2.40 -5.63
N SER A 34 11.58 3.12 -6.20
CA SER A 34 12.35 2.69 -7.37
C SER A 34 13.85 2.86 -7.09
N GLY A 35 14.65 2.03 -7.74
CA GLY A 35 16.11 2.07 -7.64
C GLY A 35 16.74 1.72 -8.98
N GLN A 36 17.91 2.28 -9.25
CA GLN A 36 18.73 1.95 -10.40
C GLN A 36 20.04 1.34 -9.91
N LYS A 37 20.43 0.21 -10.48
CA LYS A 37 21.77 -0.37 -10.24
C LYS A 37 22.73 0.14 -11.30
N THR A 38 23.88 0.64 -10.86
CA THR A 38 25.03 0.94 -11.70
C THR A 38 26.22 0.15 -11.18
N TRP A 39 26.99 -0.44 -12.09
CA TRP A 39 28.23 -1.14 -11.80
C TRP A 39 29.42 -0.23 -12.14
N SER A 40 30.37 -0.07 -11.22
CA SER A 40 31.62 0.67 -11.44
C SER A 40 32.78 -0.32 -11.30
N ASP A 41 33.00 -1.09 -12.36
CA ASP A 41 33.86 -2.29 -12.38
C ASP A 41 34.76 -2.35 -13.64
N HIS A 42 35.07 -1.18 -14.23
CA HIS A 42 35.92 -1.04 -15.43
C HIS A 42 35.50 -1.97 -16.58
N ASP A 43 34.25 -1.85 -17.04
CA ASP A 43 33.69 -2.68 -18.12
C ASP A 43 33.75 -4.19 -17.81
N ASN A 44 33.45 -4.57 -16.55
CA ASN A 44 33.51 -5.96 -16.09
C ASN A 44 34.91 -6.59 -16.25
N GLN A 45 35.96 -5.84 -15.90
CA GLN A 45 37.37 -6.28 -16.08
C GLN A 45 37.66 -7.65 -15.44
N ASP A 46 37.11 -7.87 -14.24
CA ASP A 46 37.31 -9.11 -13.48
C ASP A 46 36.34 -10.22 -13.91
N GLY A 47 35.38 -9.94 -14.80
CA GLY A 47 34.41 -10.92 -15.29
C GLY A 47 33.36 -11.38 -14.26
N ILE A 48 33.29 -10.74 -13.09
CA ILE A 48 32.43 -11.16 -11.97
C ILE A 48 31.05 -10.48 -11.96
N ARG A 49 30.75 -9.61 -12.92
CA ARG A 49 29.43 -8.96 -13.01
C ARG A 49 28.37 -10.03 -13.33
N PRO A 50 27.32 -10.19 -12.50
CA PRO A 50 26.25 -11.12 -12.78
C PRO A 50 25.35 -10.62 -13.91
N ASP A 51 24.77 -11.56 -14.65
CA ASP A 51 23.84 -11.28 -15.75
C ASP A 51 22.51 -10.64 -15.28
N GLU A 52 22.17 -10.79 -13.98
CA GLU A 52 20.96 -10.27 -13.34
C GLU A 52 21.24 -9.83 -11.89
N ILE A 53 20.42 -8.91 -11.34
CA ILE A 53 20.53 -8.36 -9.97
C ILE A 53 19.31 -8.76 -9.16
#